data_AF-A0A958ZS67-F1
#
_entry.id   AF-A0A958ZS67-F1
#
_cell.length_a   1.000
_cell.length_b   1.000
_cell.length_c   1.000
_cell.angle_alpha   90.00
_cell.angle_beta   90.00
_cell.angle_gamma   90.00
#
_symmetry.space_group_name_H-M   'P 1'
#
loop_
_entity.id
_entity.type
_entity.pdbx_description
1 polymer ?
#
loop_
_entity_poly.entity_id
_entity_poly.type
_entity_poly.pdbx_seq_one_letter_code
_entity_poly.pdbx_strand_id
1 'polypeptide(L)'
;MKRLFNSSLWLIIIALIITSCSKDEDVQPDLDDVEFTFDAENPPVTIPEGLQSSSDSRALLANAFLNQANGIIAIVSSIQPPPGADKSSTPINGRSNGRVANTKENVSVYTWVASDGNNSVSYAYQVSETSTHYVFELFLKVNNDDYIRYWHSEQSKTGKQGFLELFGDYDEGNYTLKYEWAEVAGVFHFDMITADTEINIISNPDHSGSLKVYENGQLETELTWNAGGTAGTYAEYDSEGNLEESGVWPG
;
A
#
# COMPACT_ATOMS: atom_id res chain seq x y z
N MET A 1 86.53 39.13 9.09
CA MET A 1 85.94 39.24 7.73
C MET A 1 84.43 39.35 7.92
N LYS A 2 83.82 40.44 7.41
CA LYS A 2 82.41 40.62 6.92
C LYS A 2 81.28 39.78 7.57
N ARG A 3 80.06 40.21 7.85
CA ARG A 3 79.19 41.38 7.59
C ARG A 3 77.82 40.98 8.22
N LEU A 4 77.11 41.91 8.85
CA LEU A 4 75.79 42.46 8.47
C LEU A 4 74.58 41.48 8.33
N PHE A 5 73.52 41.86 9.07
CA PHE A 5 72.13 42.10 8.62
C PHE A 5 71.10 40.98 8.37
N ASN A 6 69.86 41.41 8.69
CA ASN A 6 68.51 41.01 8.25
C ASN A 6 67.80 39.90 9.05
N SER A 7 66.68 40.16 9.74
CA SER A 7 65.41 40.85 9.38
C SER A 7 64.56 40.10 8.36
N SER A 8 63.58 39.35 8.87
CA SER A 8 62.23 39.10 8.31
C SER A 8 61.54 38.13 9.29
N LEU A 9 60.70 38.58 10.22
CA LEU A 9 59.30 38.92 10.00
C LEU A 9 58.63 37.98 8.98
N TRP A 10 58.13 36.85 9.47
CA TRP A 10 57.03 36.14 8.83
C TRP A 10 55.93 35.92 9.86
N LEU A 11 54.91 36.77 9.73
CA LEU A 11 53.56 36.54 10.23
C LEU A 11 53.04 35.22 9.66
N ILE A 12 52.78 34.24 10.50
CA ILE A 12 51.93 33.11 10.12
C ILE A 12 50.49 33.54 10.41
N ILE A 13 49.80 33.80 9.32
CA ILE A 13 48.38 34.11 9.21
C ILE A 13 47.57 32.95 9.82
N ILE A 14 46.78 33.25 10.84
CA ILE A 14 45.70 32.39 11.32
C ILE A 14 44.67 32.32 10.20
N ALA A 15 44.65 31.22 9.46
CA ALA A 15 43.56 30.90 8.56
C ALA A 15 42.36 30.51 9.41
N LEU A 16 41.48 31.47 9.66
CA LEU A 16 40.08 31.22 10.02
C LEU A 16 39.47 30.42 8.88
N ILE A 17 39.37 29.10 9.05
CA ILE A 17 38.48 28.28 8.24
C ILE A 17 37.07 28.65 8.71
N ILE A 18 36.50 29.65 8.05
CA ILE A 18 35.07 29.89 8.07
C ILE A 18 34.50 28.70 7.29
N THR A 19 34.13 27.63 7.99
CA THR A 19 33.20 26.65 7.44
C THR A 19 31.89 27.38 7.27
N SER A 20 31.73 28.01 6.10
CA SER A 20 30.43 28.28 5.53
C SER A 20 29.74 26.93 5.47
N CYS A 21 28.91 26.62 6.47
CA CYS A 21 27.76 25.78 6.26
C CYS A 21 27.01 26.46 5.11
N SER A 22 27.25 26.00 3.88
CA SER A 22 26.14 25.92 2.95
C SER A 22 25.07 25.22 3.76
N LYS A 23 23.92 25.87 3.91
CA LYS A 23 22.71 25.13 4.14
C LYS A 23 22.73 24.12 3.01
N ASP A 24 23.07 22.87 3.34
CA ASP A 24 22.72 21.78 2.47
C ASP A 24 21.21 21.95 2.38
N GLU A 25 20.77 22.48 1.25
CA GLU A 25 19.38 22.38 0.86
C GLU A 25 19.15 20.88 0.87
N ASP A 26 18.55 20.39 1.96
CA ASP A 26 18.08 19.02 2.04
C ASP A 26 17.31 18.81 0.75
N VAL A 27 17.91 18.03 -0.16
CA VAL A 27 17.31 17.73 -1.46
C VAL A 27 16.08 16.93 -1.10
N GLN A 28 14.96 17.64 -1.03
CA GLN A 28 13.70 17.07 -0.63
C GLN A 28 13.36 16.03 -1.70
N PRO A 29 13.11 14.76 -1.33
CA PRO A 29 12.72 13.76 -2.30
C PRO A 29 11.46 14.24 -2.99
N ASP A 30 11.49 14.21 -4.33
CA ASP A 30 10.34 14.54 -5.14
C ASP A 30 9.36 13.38 -5.06
N LEU A 31 8.27 13.56 -4.29
CA LEU A 31 7.24 12.56 -4.07
C LEU A 31 6.05 12.74 -5.04
N ASP A 32 6.16 13.66 -6.00
CA ASP A 32 5.03 14.05 -6.85
C ASP A 32 4.64 12.97 -7.87
N ASP A 33 5.62 12.16 -8.27
CA ASP A 33 5.45 11.05 -9.22
C ASP A 33 5.32 9.69 -8.51
N VAL A 34 5.16 9.68 -7.18
CA VAL A 34 5.04 8.43 -6.41
C VAL A 34 3.59 7.95 -6.46
N GLU A 35 3.40 6.85 -7.17
CA GLU A 35 2.09 6.21 -7.33
C GLU A 35 2.04 4.85 -6.63
N PHE A 36 0.82 4.44 -6.28
CA PHE A 36 0.57 3.11 -5.73
C PHE A 36 0.70 2.06 -6.83
N THR A 37 1.24 0.89 -6.52
CA THR A 37 1.64 -0.09 -7.55
C THR A 37 0.48 -0.75 -8.31
N PHE A 38 -0.74 -0.73 -7.77
CA PHE A 38 -1.91 -1.34 -8.38
C PHE A 38 -2.80 -0.29 -9.04
N ASP A 39 -3.11 -0.54 -10.31
CA ASP A 39 -3.99 0.29 -11.13
C ASP A 39 -4.78 -0.61 -12.11
N ALA A 40 -5.56 -0.02 -13.01
CA ALA A 40 -6.37 -0.76 -13.97
C ALA A 40 -5.55 -1.55 -15.01
N GLU A 41 -4.30 -1.15 -15.27
CA GLU A 41 -3.36 -1.80 -16.18
C GLU A 41 -2.51 -2.86 -15.45
N ASN A 42 -2.36 -2.73 -14.13
CA ASN A 42 -1.54 -3.55 -13.25
C ASN A 42 -2.37 -4.13 -12.08
N PRO A 43 -3.33 -5.04 -12.34
CA PRO A 43 -4.09 -5.67 -11.27
C PRO A 43 -3.20 -6.58 -10.41
N PRO A 44 -3.53 -6.76 -9.11
CA PRO A 44 -2.82 -7.70 -8.24
C PRO A 44 -2.71 -9.11 -8.83
N VAL A 45 -3.80 -9.64 -9.39
CA VAL A 45 -3.84 -10.99 -9.95
C VAL A 45 -4.37 -10.99 -11.38
N THR A 46 -3.63 -11.62 -12.29
CA THR A 46 -4.12 -11.94 -13.63
C THR A 46 -4.98 -13.19 -13.57
N ILE A 47 -6.26 -13.06 -13.94
CA ILE A 47 -7.22 -14.18 -13.88
C ILE A 47 -7.14 -15.00 -15.17
N PRO A 48 -6.87 -16.32 -15.11
CA PRO A 48 -6.93 -17.19 -16.28
C PRO A 48 -8.28 -17.16 -17.01
N GLU A 49 -8.27 -17.16 -18.34
CA GLU A 49 -9.49 -17.13 -19.16
C GLU A 49 -10.41 -18.33 -18.89
N GLY A 50 -9.85 -19.50 -18.57
CA GLY A 50 -10.63 -20.68 -18.20
C GLY A 50 -11.49 -20.46 -16.95
N LEU A 51 -10.98 -19.74 -15.93
CA LEU A 51 -11.79 -19.42 -14.74
C LEU A 51 -12.94 -18.46 -15.08
N GLN A 52 -12.69 -17.50 -15.97
CA GLN A 52 -13.67 -16.48 -16.35
C GLN A 52 -14.80 -17.04 -17.22
N SER A 53 -14.51 -18.06 -18.03
CA SER A 53 -15.44 -18.64 -19.00
C SER A 53 -16.08 -19.95 -18.54
N SER A 54 -15.64 -20.51 -17.41
CA SER A 54 -16.15 -21.78 -16.87
C SER A 54 -17.60 -21.67 -16.40
N SER A 55 -18.32 -22.78 -16.52
CA SER A 55 -19.63 -22.99 -15.88
C SER A 55 -19.55 -23.85 -14.62
N ASP A 56 -18.36 -24.34 -14.26
CA ASP A 56 -18.12 -25.09 -13.03
C ASP A 56 -18.17 -24.16 -11.82
N SER A 57 -18.90 -24.57 -10.77
CA SER A 57 -19.11 -23.74 -9.59
C SER A 57 -17.82 -23.43 -8.83
N ARG A 58 -16.83 -24.33 -8.83
CA ARG A 58 -15.54 -24.15 -8.15
C ARG A 58 -14.66 -23.16 -8.91
N ALA A 59 -14.64 -23.25 -10.24
CA ALA A 59 -13.98 -22.28 -11.11
C ALA A 59 -14.59 -20.88 -10.96
N LEU A 60 -15.92 -20.79 -10.94
CA LEU A 60 -16.65 -19.54 -10.73
C LEU A 60 -16.38 -18.94 -9.35
N LEU A 61 -16.26 -19.77 -8.31
CA LEU A 61 -15.90 -19.31 -6.96
C LEU A 61 -14.48 -18.75 -6.91
N ALA A 62 -13.50 -19.45 -7.49
CA ALA A 62 -12.12 -18.94 -7.61
C ALA A 62 -12.10 -17.61 -8.37
N ASN A 63 -12.80 -17.52 -9.51
CA ASN A 63 -12.92 -16.30 -10.29
C ASN A 63 -13.52 -15.14 -9.46
N ALA A 64 -14.57 -15.40 -8.67
CA ALA A 64 -15.19 -14.38 -7.83
C ALA A 64 -14.20 -13.78 -6.81
N PHE A 65 -13.44 -14.64 -6.12
CA PHE A 65 -12.44 -14.17 -5.14
C PHE A 65 -11.24 -13.48 -5.77
N LEU A 66 -10.79 -13.93 -6.95
CA LEU A 66 -9.74 -13.21 -7.69
C LEU A 66 -10.21 -11.83 -8.16
N ASN A 67 -11.48 -11.70 -8.58
CA ASN A 67 -12.06 -10.40 -8.89
C ASN A 67 -12.19 -9.52 -7.64
N GLN A 68 -12.53 -10.11 -6.49
CA GLN A 68 -12.57 -9.38 -5.21
C GLN A 68 -11.18 -8.84 -4.83
N ALA A 69 -10.12 -9.64 -5.00
CA ALA A 69 -8.74 -9.20 -4.80
C ALA A 69 -8.38 -8.02 -5.72
N ASN A 70 -8.75 -8.10 -7.00
CA ASN A 70 -8.57 -7.01 -7.95
C ASN A 70 -9.46 -5.78 -7.66
N GLY A 71 -10.45 -5.90 -6.77
CA GLY A 71 -11.28 -4.79 -6.30
C GLY A 71 -10.47 -3.68 -5.61
N ILE A 72 -9.27 -3.98 -5.10
CA ILE A 72 -8.35 -2.98 -4.53
C ILE A 72 -8.06 -1.83 -5.51
N ILE A 73 -8.05 -2.10 -6.82
CA ILE A 73 -7.82 -1.10 -7.88
C ILE A 73 -8.88 0.00 -7.83
N ALA A 74 -10.15 -0.38 -7.64
CA ALA A 74 -11.24 0.58 -7.57
C ALA A 74 -11.11 1.46 -6.31
N ILE A 75 -10.68 0.86 -5.20
CA ILE A 75 -10.40 1.58 -3.96
C ILE A 75 -9.29 2.59 -4.20
N VAL A 76 -8.10 2.15 -4.63
CA VAL A 76 -6.91 2.99 -4.89
C VAL A 76 -7.19 4.11 -5.89
N SER A 77 -7.97 3.84 -6.93
CA SER A 77 -8.34 4.85 -7.93
C SER A 77 -9.28 5.92 -7.37
N SER A 78 -10.18 5.56 -6.45
CA SER A 78 -11.18 6.47 -5.89
C SER A 78 -10.61 7.51 -4.90
N ILE A 79 -9.37 7.31 -4.47
CA ILE A 79 -8.71 8.05 -3.40
C ILE A 79 -7.49 8.85 -3.87
N GLN A 80 -7.20 8.82 -5.17
CA GLN A 80 -6.19 9.68 -5.77
C GLN A 80 -6.61 11.15 -5.72
N PRO A 81 -5.66 12.09 -5.54
CA PRO A 81 -5.95 13.52 -5.59
C PRO A 81 -6.55 13.92 -6.95
N PRO A 82 -7.69 14.61 -6.98
CA PRO A 82 -8.26 15.10 -8.23
C PRO A 82 -7.42 16.26 -8.81
N PRO A 83 -7.52 16.53 -10.12
CA PRO A 83 -6.91 17.72 -10.72
C PRO A 83 -7.32 19.00 -9.99
N GLY A 84 -6.35 19.80 -9.60
CA GLY A 84 -6.58 21.06 -8.87
C GLY A 84 -6.66 20.91 -7.35
N ALA A 85 -6.35 19.74 -6.79
CA ALA A 85 -6.12 19.60 -5.35
C ALA A 85 -5.01 20.56 -4.86
N ASP A 86 -5.22 21.17 -3.70
CA ASP A 86 -4.23 22.04 -3.07
C ASP A 86 -3.06 21.20 -2.55
N LYS A 87 -1.83 21.65 -2.78
CA LYS A 87 -0.61 20.94 -2.39
C LYS A 87 0.10 21.65 -1.24
N SER A 88 0.60 20.87 -0.28
CA SER A 88 1.43 21.36 0.82
C SER A 88 2.48 20.32 1.25
N SER A 89 3.45 20.76 2.05
CA SER A 89 4.42 19.89 2.74
C SER A 89 4.18 19.85 4.25
N THR A 90 2.99 20.26 4.70
CA THR A 90 2.62 20.24 6.12
C THR A 90 1.89 18.94 6.43
N PRO A 91 2.45 18.07 7.30
CA PRO A 91 1.80 16.82 7.66
C PRO A 91 0.40 17.05 8.25
N ILE A 92 -0.52 16.13 7.97
CA ILE A 92 -1.84 16.14 8.59
C ILE A 92 -1.71 15.67 10.05
N ASN A 93 -1.97 16.59 10.97
CA ASN A 93 -2.12 16.31 12.40
C ASN A 93 -3.62 16.11 12.69
N GLY A 94 -4.11 14.88 12.51
CA GLY A 94 -5.46 14.49 12.88
C GLY A 94 -5.56 14.03 14.34
N ARG A 95 -6.77 13.68 14.77
CA ARG A 95 -6.99 12.92 16.02
C ARG A 95 -6.19 11.61 15.99
N SER A 96 -6.11 11.04 14.79
CA SER A 96 -5.24 9.95 14.39
C SER A 96 -3.90 10.52 13.98
N ASN A 97 -2.92 10.49 14.89
CA ASN A 97 -1.56 10.93 14.60
C ASN A 97 -1.01 10.17 13.37
N GLY A 98 -1.01 10.82 12.20
CA GLY A 98 -0.38 10.27 11.00
C GLY A 98 1.07 9.95 11.30
N ARG A 99 1.61 8.89 10.68
CA ARG A 99 2.98 8.41 10.96
C ARG A 99 4.00 9.56 10.95
N VAL A 100 3.89 10.43 9.95
CA VAL A 100 4.80 11.55 9.71
C VAL A 100 4.68 12.68 10.74
N ALA A 101 3.50 12.89 11.34
CA ALA A 101 3.30 13.88 12.40
C ALA A 101 4.26 13.63 13.57
N ASN A 102 4.60 12.36 13.81
CA ASN A 102 5.50 11.93 14.87
C ASN A 102 6.97 11.90 14.44
N THR A 103 7.27 11.60 13.16
CA THR A 103 8.65 11.35 12.69
C THR A 103 9.31 12.54 12.00
N LYS A 104 8.56 13.60 11.65
CA LYS A 104 9.06 14.78 10.92
C LYS A 104 9.73 14.44 9.58
N GLU A 105 9.25 13.39 8.93
CA GLU A 105 9.71 13.00 7.61
C GLU A 105 9.20 13.95 6.52
N ASN A 106 9.85 13.92 5.36
CA ASN A 106 9.40 14.66 4.19
C ASN A 106 8.07 14.10 3.69
N VAL A 107 7.19 15.01 3.28
CA VAL A 107 5.82 14.68 2.93
C VAL A 107 5.30 15.55 1.79
N SER A 108 4.51 14.94 0.92
CA SER A 108 3.62 15.63 -0.02
C SER A 108 2.17 15.40 0.44
N VAL A 109 1.45 16.49 0.68
CA VAL A 109 0.05 16.46 1.11
C VAL A 109 -0.81 17.16 0.08
N TYR A 110 -1.87 16.48 -0.35
CA TYR A 110 -2.86 16.98 -1.29
C TYR A 110 -4.22 17.07 -0.61
N THR A 111 -4.88 18.21 -0.68
CA THR A 111 -6.19 18.43 -0.06
C THR A 111 -7.24 18.87 -1.05
N TRP A 112 -8.46 18.37 -0.89
CA TRP A 112 -9.62 18.79 -1.68
C TRP A 112 -10.91 18.66 -0.87
N VAL A 113 -11.97 19.30 -1.33
CA VAL A 113 -13.30 19.22 -0.70
C VAL A 113 -14.29 18.67 -1.71
N ALA A 114 -15.02 17.62 -1.32
CA ALA A 114 -16.21 17.18 -2.02
C ALA A 114 -17.45 17.67 -1.26
N SER A 115 -18.42 18.23 -1.98
CA SER A 115 -19.70 18.64 -1.39
C SER A 115 -20.86 18.31 -2.31
N ASP A 116 -21.97 17.86 -1.71
CA ASP A 116 -23.25 17.64 -2.38
C ASP A 116 -24.23 18.82 -2.21
N GLY A 117 -23.75 19.94 -1.65
CA GLY A 117 -24.53 21.13 -1.31
C GLY A 117 -25.15 21.11 0.09
N ASN A 118 -25.25 19.96 0.75
CA ASN A 118 -25.75 19.83 2.12
C ASN A 118 -24.64 19.41 3.11
N ASN A 119 -23.71 18.57 2.65
CA ASN A 119 -22.57 18.09 3.41
C ASN A 119 -21.27 18.44 2.67
N SER A 120 -20.19 18.60 3.44
CA SER A 120 -18.84 18.73 2.90
C SER A 120 -17.91 17.76 3.58
N VAL A 121 -17.15 17.01 2.78
CA VAL A 121 -16.06 16.17 3.23
C VAL A 121 -14.77 16.75 2.69
N SER A 122 -13.86 17.10 3.59
CA SER A 122 -12.49 17.45 3.27
C SER A 122 -11.63 16.19 3.27
N TYR A 123 -10.84 16.04 2.22
CA TYR A 123 -9.90 14.94 2.04
C TYR A 123 -8.49 15.49 2.15
N ALA A 124 -7.60 14.71 2.75
CA ALA A 124 -6.17 14.95 2.70
C ALA A 124 -5.44 13.65 2.40
N TYR A 125 -4.84 13.58 1.22
CA TYR A 125 -3.99 12.47 0.79
C TYR A 125 -2.54 12.82 1.06
N GLN A 126 -1.84 11.95 1.77
CA GLN A 126 -0.50 12.18 2.27
C GLN A 126 0.43 11.08 1.75
N VAL A 127 1.50 11.47 1.07
CA VAL A 127 2.57 10.59 0.59
C VAL A 127 3.86 10.93 1.34
N SER A 128 4.51 9.91 1.88
CA SER A 128 5.82 10.00 2.53
C SER A 128 6.66 8.77 2.21
N GLU A 129 7.89 8.71 2.70
CA GLU A 129 8.75 7.57 2.48
C GLU A 129 9.66 7.24 3.67
N THR A 130 10.05 5.98 3.72
CA THR A 130 11.13 5.46 4.55
C THR A 130 12.35 5.16 3.66
N SER A 131 13.40 4.60 4.24
CA SER A 131 14.53 4.10 3.45
C SER A 131 14.13 2.99 2.47
N THR A 132 13.03 2.28 2.72
CA THR A 132 12.66 1.05 1.99
C THR A 132 11.24 1.06 1.42
N HIS A 133 10.37 1.95 1.88
CA HIS A 133 8.94 1.95 1.54
C HIS A 133 8.46 3.37 1.19
N TYR A 134 7.47 3.45 0.31
CA TYR A 134 6.56 4.58 0.23
C TYR A 134 5.39 4.33 1.18
N VAL A 135 4.87 5.39 1.78
CA VAL A 135 3.75 5.36 2.71
C VAL A 135 2.67 6.29 2.19
N PHE A 136 1.45 5.77 2.05
CA PHE A 136 0.28 6.53 1.63
C PHE A 136 -0.77 6.52 2.74
N GLU A 137 -1.31 7.68 3.04
CA GLU A 137 -2.37 7.84 4.04
C GLU A 137 -3.47 8.73 3.46
N LEU A 138 -4.74 8.38 3.69
CA LEU A 138 -5.87 9.26 3.43
C LEU A 138 -6.54 9.63 4.74
N PHE A 139 -6.74 10.93 4.92
CA PHE A 139 -7.48 11.48 6.03
C PHE A 139 -8.78 12.10 5.53
N LEU A 140 -9.84 11.90 6.30
CA LEU A 140 -11.16 12.46 6.05
C LEU A 140 -11.54 13.40 7.18
N LYS A 141 -12.19 14.50 6.85
CA LYS A 141 -12.81 15.43 7.79
C LYS A 141 -14.23 15.71 7.31
N VAL A 142 -15.21 15.34 8.13
CA VAL A 142 -16.62 15.63 7.85
C VAL A 142 -16.98 16.90 8.60
N ASN A 143 -17.54 17.89 7.89
CA ASN A 143 -17.89 19.19 8.46
C ASN A 143 -16.71 19.87 9.18
N ASN A 144 -16.89 20.30 10.44
CA ASN A 144 -15.89 21.04 11.20
C ASN A 144 -15.06 20.18 12.17
N ASP A 145 -15.18 18.84 12.09
CA ASP A 145 -14.45 17.92 12.97
C ASP A 145 -12.94 17.87 12.64
N ASP A 146 -12.19 17.11 13.42
CA ASP A 146 -10.78 16.82 13.15
C ASP A 146 -10.63 15.78 12.04
N TYR A 147 -9.46 15.78 11.39
CA TYR A 147 -9.11 14.72 10.44
C TYR A 147 -8.98 13.37 11.15
N ILE A 148 -9.55 12.35 10.51
CA ILE A 148 -9.38 10.94 10.86
C ILE A 148 -8.72 10.19 9.72
N ARG A 149 -7.79 9.29 10.05
CA ARG A 149 -7.15 8.42 9.07
C ARG A 149 -8.11 7.33 8.65
N TYR A 150 -8.48 7.35 7.38
CA TYR A 150 -9.38 6.37 6.77
C TYR A 150 -8.61 5.26 6.04
N TRP A 151 -7.42 5.59 5.54
CA TRP A 151 -6.54 4.67 4.84
C TRP A 151 -5.11 4.82 5.34
N HIS A 152 -4.43 3.69 5.54
CA HIS A 152 -2.99 3.60 5.67
C HIS A 152 -2.45 2.50 4.76
N SER A 153 -1.37 2.76 4.04
CA SER A 153 -0.65 1.73 3.29
C SER A 153 0.83 2.00 3.28
N GLU A 154 1.60 0.93 3.20
CA GLU A 154 3.01 0.97 2.87
C GLU A 154 3.28 0.03 1.71
N GLN A 155 4.09 0.46 0.75
CA GLN A 155 4.60 -0.41 -0.30
C GLN A 155 6.11 -0.25 -0.38
N SER A 156 6.83 -1.35 -0.61
CA SER A 156 8.26 -1.25 -0.86
C SER A 156 8.52 -0.37 -2.08
N LYS A 157 9.68 0.28 -2.16
CA LYS A 157 10.10 1.04 -3.34
C LYS A 157 10.19 0.21 -4.63
N THR A 158 10.11 -1.12 -4.52
CA THR A 158 10.04 -2.04 -5.66
C THR A 158 8.61 -2.38 -6.09
N GLY A 159 7.59 -1.99 -5.33
CA GLY A 159 6.18 -2.38 -5.53
C GLY A 159 5.86 -3.83 -5.13
N LYS A 160 6.88 -4.68 -4.97
CA LYS A 160 6.74 -6.14 -4.79
C LYS A 160 6.21 -6.59 -3.44
N GLN A 161 6.07 -5.71 -2.47
CA GLN A 161 5.51 -6.04 -1.16
C GLN A 161 4.84 -4.81 -0.58
N GLY A 162 3.81 -5.01 0.22
CA GLY A 162 3.13 -3.94 0.92
C GLY A 162 1.85 -4.39 1.59
N PHE A 163 1.15 -3.42 2.15
CA PHE A 163 -0.18 -3.61 2.71
C PHE A 163 -1.04 -2.36 2.51
N LEU A 164 -2.35 -2.55 2.63
CA LEU A 164 -3.36 -1.50 2.67
C LEU A 164 -4.34 -1.81 3.80
N GLU A 165 -4.60 -0.84 4.66
CA GLU A 165 -5.58 -0.91 5.74
C GLU A 165 -6.64 0.18 5.57
N LEU A 166 -7.92 -0.21 5.62
CA LEU A 166 -9.06 0.69 5.68
C LEU A 166 -9.70 0.65 7.07
N PHE A 167 -10.01 1.82 7.60
CA PHE A 167 -10.62 1.99 8.91
C PHE A 167 -12.10 2.37 8.77
N GLY A 168 -13.01 1.57 9.33
CA GLY A 168 -14.46 1.77 9.22
C GLY A 168 -15.07 2.74 10.24
N ASP A 169 -14.34 3.06 11.32
CA ASP A 169 -14.80 3.93 12.41
C ASP A 169 -13.74 4.96 12.81
N TYR A 170 -14.10 5.88 13.71
CA TYR A 170 -13.20 6.80 14.40
C TYR A 170 -12.21 6.10 15.38
N ASP A 171 -12.11 4.76 15.35
CA ASP A 171 -11.29 3.97 16.27
C ASP A 171 -10.06 3.40 15.55
N GLU A 172 -8.92 4.03 15.82
CA GLU A 172 -7.73 4.05 14.97
C GLU A 172 -6.85 2.79 15.08
N GLY A 173 -7.29 1.79 15.85
CA GLY A 173 -6.54 0.57 16.13
C GLY A 173 -7.00 -0.67 15.36
N ASN A 174 -8.19 -0.64 14.76
CA ASN A 174 -8.78 -1.81 14.10
C ASN A 174 -9.16 -1.46 12.67
N TYR A 175 -8.45 -2.03 11.69
CA TYR A 175 -8.90 -1.98 10.31
C TYR A 175 -10.20 -2.79 10.15
N THR A 176 -11.06 -2.37 9.25
CA THR A 176 -12.24 -3.14 8.80
C THR A 176 -11.88 -4.05 7.64
N LEU A 177 -10.90 -3.63 6.85
CA LEU A 177 -10.38 -4.38 5.71
C LEU A 177 -8.88 -4.15 5.61
N LYS A 178 -8.14 -5.23 5.41
CA LYS A 178 -6.72 -5.19 5.14
C LYS A 178 -6.40 -6.02 3.91
N TYR A 179 -5.53 -5.48 3.07
CA TYR A 179 -4.86 -6.23 2.01
C TYR A 179 -3.39 -6.32 2.33
N GLU A 180 -2.78 -7.47 2.14
CA GLU A 180 -1.32 -7.66 2.17
C GLU A 180 -0.88 -8.33 0.88
N TRP A 181 0.29 -7.95 0.38
CA TRP A 181 0.86 -8.62 -0.79
C TRP A 181 2.38 -8.74 -0.70
N ALA A 182 2.89 -9.78 -1.36
CA ALA A 182 4.32 -10.00 -1.55
C ALA A 182 4.59 -10.81 -2.81
N GLU A 183 5.63 -10.46 -3.56
CA GLU A 183 6.13 -11.22 -4.70
C GLU A 183 7.52 -11.78 -4.37
N VAL A 184 7.62 -13.10 -4.30
CA VAL A 184 8.88 -13.81 -4.02
C VAL A 184 9.17 -14.76 -5.16
N ALA A 185 10.29 -14.53 -5.86
CA ALA A 185 10.70 -15.34 -7.02
C ALA A 185 9.61 -15.49 -8.10
N GLY A 186 8.81 -14.43 -8.33
CA GLY A 186 7.72 -14.41 -9.31
C GLY A 186 6.40 -14.99 -8.80
N VAL A 187 6.37 -15.59 -7.61
CA VAL A 187 5.14 -16.06 -6.97
C VAL A 187 4.53 -14.89 -6.20
N PHE A 188 3.31 -14.52 -6.57
CA PHE A 188 2.56 -13.44 -5.93
C PHE A 188 1.64 -14.01 -4.85
N HIS A 189 1.80 -13.51 -3.63
CA HIS A 189 0.97 -13.78 -2.47
C HIS A 189 0.08 -12.56 -2.23
N PHE A 190 -1.20 -12.79 -2.01
CA PHE A 190 -2.17 -11.74 -1.75
C PHE A 190 -3.17 -12.19 -0.70
N ASP A 191 -3.27 -11.43 0.38
CA ASP A 191 -4.17 -11.71 1.48
C ASP A 191 -5.21 -10.59 1.59
N MET A 192 -6.49 -10.96 1.72
CA MET A 192 -7.57 -10.04 2.07
C MET A 192 -8.13 -10.45 3.43
N ILE A 193 -8.12 -9.54 4.38
CA ILE A 193 -8.41 -9.82 5.78
C ILE A 193 -9.47 -8.85 6.28
N THR A 194 -10.53 -9.38 6.88
CA THR A 194 -11.56 -8.64 7.63
C THR A 194 -11.57 -9.15 9.08
N ALA A 195 -12.55 -8.72 9.88
CA ALA A 195 -12.69 -9.23 11.25
C ALA A 195 -12.93 -10.75 11.29
N ASP A 196 -13.70 -11.26 10.33
CA ASP A 196 -14.23 -12.64 10.38
C ASP A 196 -13.75 -13.48 9.18
N THR A 197 -13.15 -12.87 8.16
CA THR A 197 -12.76 -13.57 6.92
C THR A 197 -11.30 -13.30 6.58
N GLU A 198 -10.57 -14.34 6.21
CA GLU A 198 -9.25 -14.24 5.60
C GLU A 198 -9.24 -15.01 4.28
N ILE A 199 -8.74 -14.38 3.23
CA ILE A 199 -8.62 -14.95 1.90
C ILE A 199 -7.15 -14.91 1.52
N ASN A 200 -6.52 -16.07 1.37
CA ASN A 200 -5.15 -16.17 0.87
C ASN A 200 -5.16 -16.62 -0.59
N ILE A 201 -4.51 -15.83 -1.44
CA ILE A 201 -4.34 -16.13 -2.86
C ILE A 201 -2.85 -16.28 -3.16
N ILE A 202 -2.52 -17.34 -3.89
CA ILE A 202 -1.21 -17.53 -4.49
C ILE A 202 -1.39 -17.58 -6.00
N SER A 203 -0.71 -16.69 -6.71
CA SER A 203 -0.65 -16.66 -8.17
C SER A 203 0.77 -16.92 -8.63
N ASN A 204 0.95 -17.98 -9.41
CA ASN A 204 2.23 -18.36 -9.99
C ASN A 204 2.51 -17.62 -11.31
N PRO A 205 3.77 -17.55 -11.77
CA PRO A 205 4.13 -16.95 -13.05
C PRO A 205 3.45 -17.56 -14.28
N ASP A 206 3.03 -18.81 -14.21
CA ASP A 206 2.32 -19.52 -15.29
C ASP A 206 0.80 -19.35 -15.22
N HIS A 207 0.30 -18.46 -14.34
CA HIS A 207 -1.10 -18.21 -14.05
C HIS A 207 -1.85 -19.35 -13.33
N SER A 208 -1.16 -20.44 -12.97
CA SER A 208 -1.70 -21.39 -11.99
C SER A 208 -1.74 -20.76 -10.60
N GLY A 209 -2.48 -21.37 -9.67
CA GLY A 209 -2.53 -20.81 -8.33
C GLY A 209 -3.38 -21.59 -7.37
N SER A 210 -3.54 -21.00 -6.19
CA SER A 210 -4.38 -21.53 -5.11
C SER A 210 -5.10 -20.41 -4.38
N LEU A 211 -6.24 -20.78 -3.79
CA LEU A 211 -7.06 -19.94 -2.94
C LEU A 211 -7.33 -20.69 -1.65
N LYS A 212 -7.23 -20.01 -0.51
CA LYS A 212 -7.77 -20.46 0.77
C LYS A 212 -8.70 -19.41 1.33
N VAL A 213 -9.83 -19.84 1.84
CA VAL A 213 -10.81 -18.99 2.53
C VAL A 213 -10.94 -19.52 3.93
N TYR A 214 -10.73 -18.63 4.89
CA TYR A 214 -10.93 -18.89 6.31
C TYR A 214 -12.07 -18.02 6.81
N GLU A 215 -12.93 -18.62 7.63
CA GLU A 215 -13.99 -17.93 8.35
C GLU A 215 -13.75 -18.12 9.86
N ASN A 216 -13.72 -17.03 10.62
CA ASN A 216 -13.41 -17.00 12.05
C ASN A 216 -12.09 -17.74 12.40
N GLY A 217 -11.11 -17.68 11.49
CA GLY A 217 -9.80 -18.34 11.63
C GLY A 217 -9.80 -19.85 11.33
N GLN A 218 -10.92 -20.42 10.88
CA GLN A 218 -11.03 -21.81 10.46
C GLN A 218 -11.03 -21.91 8.94
N LEU A 219 -10.26 -22.85 8.39
CA LEU A 219 -10.24 -23.08 6.94
C LEU A 219 -11.60 -23.63 6.52
N GLU A 220 -12.28 -22.94 5.60
CA GLU A 220 -13.59 -23.32 5.06
C GLU A 220 -13.44 -23.90 3.65
N THR A 221 -12.60 -23.27 2.82
CA THR A 221 -12.42 -23.67 1.41
C THR A 221 -10.95 -23.60 1.00
N GLU A 222 -10.50 -24.60 0.26
CA GLU A 222 -9.21 -24.61 -0.43
C GLU A 222 -9.42 -24.99 -1.90
N LEU A 223 -8.95 -24.15 -2.82
CA LEU A 223 -9.00 -24.38 -4.27
C LEU A 223 -7.59 -24.33 -4.87
N THR A 224 -7.35 -25.11 -5.91
CA THR A 224 -6.21 -24.92 -6.82
C THR A 224 -6.70 -24.87 -8.26
N TRP A 225 -5.93 -24.24 -9.15
CA TRP A 225 -6.18 -24.25 -10.59
C TRP A 225 -4.89 -24.36 -11.39
N ASN A 226 -4.98 -24.94 -12.58
CA ASN A 226 -3.89 -25.01 -13.54
C ASN A 226 -3.68 -23.67 -14.27
N ALA A 227 -2.60 -23.56 -15.05
CA ALA A 227 -2.27 -22.36 -15.83
C ALA A 227 -3.41 -21.83 -16.72
N GLY A 228 -4.22 -22.73 -17.29
CA GLY A 228 -5.35 -22.35 -18.13
C GLY A 228 -6.59 -21.92 -17.37
N GLY A 229 -6.65 -22.14 -16.05
CA GLY A 229 -7.86 -22.04 -15.26
C GLY A 229 -8.96 -23.00 -15.70
N THR A 230 -8.61 -24.07 -16.40
CA THR A 230 -9.58 -25.02 -16.93
C THR A 230 -9.80 -26.20 -16.01
N ALA A 231 -8.85 -26.54 -15.14
CA ALA A 231 -9.02 -27.63 -14.20
C ALA A 231 -8.32 -27.31 -12.88
N GLY A 232 -8.72 -28.02 -11.83
CA GLY A 232 -8.19 -27.79 -10.51
C GLY A 232 -8.66 -28.80 -9.46
N THR A 233 -8.29 -28.55 -8.22
CA THR A 233 -8.75 -29.33 -7.05
C THR A 233 -9.54 -28.44 -6.11
N TYR A 234 -10.38 -29.05 -5.29
CA TYR A 234 -11.06 -28.36 -4.21
C TYR A 234 -11.15 -29.24 -2.95
N ALA A 235 -11.22 -28.58 -1.79
CA ALA A 235 -11.57 -29.15 -0.50
C ALA A 235 -12.43 -28.14 0.27
N GLU A 236 -13.51 -28.63 0.89
CA GLU A 236 -14.43 -27.87 1.73
C GLU A 236 -14.50 -28.50 3.11
N TYR A 237 -14.57 -27.66 4.12
CA TYR A 237 -14.47 -28.04 5.52
C TYR A 237 -15.65 -27.46 6.31
N ASP A 238 -16.11 -28.20 7.32
CA ASP A 238 -17.12 -27.72 8.25
C ASP A 238 -16.55 -26.71 9.27
N SER A 239 -17.42 -26.14 10.10
CA SER A 239 -17.04 -25.22 11.18
C SER A 239 -16.25 -25.87 12.32
N GLU A 240 -16.00 -27.18 12.29
CA GLU A 240 -15.11 -27.88 13.21
C GLU A 240 -13.74 -28.16 12.57
N GLY A 241 -13.57 -27.81 11.28
CA GLY A 241 -12.38 -28.06 10.48
C GLY A 241 -12.28 -29.48 9.91
N ASN A 242 -13.38 -30.24 9.93
CA ASN A 242 -13.41 -31.56 9.31
C ASN A 242 -13.68 -31.44 7.81
N LEU A 243 -12.99 -32.26 7.01
CA LEU A 243 -13.22 -32.33 5.57
C LEU A 243 -14.63 -32.86 5.26
N GLU A 244 -15.45 -32.05 4.61
CA GLU A 244 -16.80 -32.44 4.15
C GLU A 244 -16.78 -32.95 2.72
N GLU A 245 -16.10 -32.21 1.82
CA GLU A 245 -16.06 -32.52 0.39
C GLU A 245 -14.66 -32.25 -0.17
N SER A 246 -14.22 -33.09 -1.10
CA SER A 246 -13.03 -32.78 -1.92
C SER A 246 -13.11 -33.47 -3.26
N GLY A 247 -12.39 -32.91 -4.24
CA GLY A 247 -12.37 -33.50 -5.56
C GLY A 247 -11.53 -32.71 -6.55
N VAL A 248 -11.77 -33.03 -7.82
CA VAL A 248 -11.20 -32.35 -8.98
C VAL A 248 -12.34 -31.82 -9.81
N TRP A 249 -12.19 -30.60 -10.34
CA TRP A 249 -13.13 -30.02 -11.29
C TRP A 249 -12.49 -29.97 -12.69
N PRO A 250 -13.24 -30.35 -13.74
CA PRO A 250 -12.70 -30.51 -15.08
C PRO A 250 -12.71 -29.22 -15.90
N GLY A 251 -11.94 -29.28 -17.00
CA GLY A 251 -11.96 -28.33 -18.12
C GLY A 251 -12.69 -28.84 -19.34
#